data_AF-A0A937WEJ2-F1
#
_entry.id   AF-A0A937WEJ2-F1
#
_cell.length_a   1.000
_cell.length_b   1.000
_cell.length_c   1.000
_cell.angle_alpha   90.00
_cell.angle_beta   90.00
_cell.angle_gamma   90.00
#
_symmetry.space_group_name_H-M   'P 1'
#
loop_
_entity.id
_entity.type
_entity.pdbx_description
1 polymer ?
#
loop_
_entity_poly.entity_id
_entity_poly.type
_entity_poly.pdbx_seq_one_letter_code
_entity_poly.pdbx_strand_id
1 'polypeptide(L)'
;MKEPTFQKPNAFTFRAFAVGTVATLIIGVGTTYNLMVLHGSYMEIDFSAAAAVFLFFLLTFIVNAALGKVKSTFALNSSELKTVYIMMVVACAIPTMGMSAQLLPIITSPFYFALPENSWAELIQPHIKPWLVPQGKLWIKYFYEGLPSWESRIPWGIWIKPLLIWGSFLLVLYFVMMCLMVILRKQWMEKERLVYPLAQLPLEMSRLEGKSILSPLFKNRVMWLGFAIAFGISSLNGLHYYYPVVPGVELVQYVSIFRRTTTLIFRLSFPMVGFFYMVHLDVAFSLWFFNLLSLVVRGFMAYFGYHYTENLGIYGSPSPIFAHQGMGAIAVLVVSGLWVGREHLKQVIQKAFKNDPNIDDSHEALPYRVAFWGMLIGLIYMTFWLNATGIPLWIVPIFLFATFLIFVGLTRIVVESGMAEAVASTIGSSFVISGIGARPLGPQGLTAMALTYVWSSDIRTFVMASAANGLKVAELGSERKRPLFWAMMLAIIVCAVSSIWMLLRVSYLYGGINGNDWFYDGGAKAPYNYIITQIMNPTEANITGWYIKGIGAGIMTILMFLRQRFLWWPFHPVGF
;
A
#
# COMPACT_ATOMS: atom_id res chain seq x y z
N MET A 1 -19.29 -44.26 -15.43
CA MET A 1 -18.41 -43.26 -16.09
C MET A 1 -17.69 -42.50 -15.01
N LYS A 2 -16.37 -42.70 -14.85
CA LYS A 2 -15.54 -41.82 -14.02
C LYS A 2 -15.32 -40.54 -14.84
N GLU A 3 -15.73 -39.39 -14.32
CA GLU A 3 -15.32 -38.10 -14.89
C GLU A 3 -13.79 -38.10 -15.01
N PRO A 4 -13.22 -37.70 -16.15
CA PRO A 4 -11.79 -37.55 -16.27
C PRO A 4 -11.35 -36.48 -15.26
N THR A 5 -10.57 -36.90 -14.26
CA THR A 5 -9.83 -36.00 -13.38
C THR A 5 -8.85 -35.21 -14.22
N PHE A 6 -9.27 -34.06 -14.75
CA PHE A 6 -8.37 -33.08 -15.30
C PHE A 6 -7.42 -32.66 -14.17
N GLN A 7 -6.22 -33.27 -14.12
CA GLN A 7 -5.14 -32.79 -13.28
C GLN A 7 -4.89 -31.33 -13.65
N LYS A 8 -5.30 -30.41 -12.77
CA LYS A 8 -4.97 -28.99 -12.93
C LYS A 8 -3.44 -28.88 -13.01
N PRO A 9 -2.89 -28.21 -14.04
CA PRO A 9 -1.45 -28.08 -14.20
C PRO A 9 -0.85 -27.43 -12.95
N ASN A 10 0.32 -27.93 -12.52
CA ASN A 10 0.98 -27.47 -11.31
C ASN A 10 1.34 -25.98 -11.42
N ALA A 11 0.84 -25.15 -10.49
CA ALA A 11 1.08 -23.71 -10.46
C ALA A 11 2.49 -23.32 -9.98
N PHE A 12 3.16 -24.22 -9.26
CA PHE A 12 4.42 -23.97 -8.56
C PHE A 12 5.54 -24.76 -9.19
N THR A 13 6.03 -24.25 -10.32
CA THR A 13 7.18 -24.82 -11.03
C THR A 13 8.41 -23.95 -10.82
N PHE A 14 9.60 -24.53 -10.94
CA PHE A 14 10.85 -23.76 -10.89
C PHE A 14 10.85 -22.59 -11.90
N ARG A 15 10.25 -22.79 -13.08
CA ARG A 15 10.13 -21.77 -14.13
C ARG A 15 9.29 -20.58 -13.68
N ALA A 16 8.14 -20.82 -13.05
CA ALA A 16 7.31 -19.75 -12.51
C ALA A 16 8.05 -18.94 -11.43
N PHE A 17 8.76 -19.61 -10.52
CA PHE A 17 9.57 -18.94 -9.50
C PHE A 17 10.71 -18.14 -10.11
N ALA A 18 11.43 -18.69 -11.10
CA ALA A 18 12.53 -18.00 -11.77
C ALA A 18 12.04 -16.75 -12.52
N VAL A 19 10.98 -16.88 -13.34
CA VAL A 19 10.40 -15.74 -14.08
C VAL A 19 9.83 -14.70 -13.13
N GLY A 20 9.12 -15.12 -12.07
CA GLY A 20 8.60 -14.21 -11.06
C GLY A 20 9.70 -13.48 -10.29
N THR A 21 10.82 -14.15 -10.00
CA THR A 21 11.99 -13.54 -9.34
C THR A 21 12.63 -12.48 -10.25
N VAL A 22 12.84 -12.80 -11.53
CA VAL A 22 13.39 -11.85 -12.51
C VAL A 22 12.46 -10.64 -12.68
N ALA A 23 11.14 -10.87 -12.83
CA ALA A 23 10.18 -9.79 -12.94
C ALA A 23 10.15 -8.90 -11.68
N THR A 24 10.26 -9.51 -10.50
CA THR A 24 10.35 -8.77 -9.23
C THR A 24 11.63 -7.93 -9.13
N LEU A 25 12.75 -8.45 -9.61
CA LEU A 25 14.02 -7.69 -9.70
C LEU A 25 13.89 -6.53 -10.68
N ILE A 26 13.25 -6.74 -11.84
CA ILE A 26 12.96 -5.67 -12.81
C ILE A 26 12.09 -4.60 -12.18
N ILE A 27 11.08 -4.97 -11.38
CA ILE A 27 10.27 -4.00 -10.62
C ILE A 27 11.16 -3.26 -9.62
N GLY A 28 11.91 -3.94 -8.75
CA GLY A 28 12.74 -3.26 -7.74
C GLY A 28 13.75 -2.26 -8.33
N VAL A 29 14.46 -2.64 -9.40
CA VAL A 29 15.45 -1.79 -10.06
C VAL A 29 14.80 -0.74 -10.96
N GLY A 30 13.91 -1.18 -11.86
CA GLY A 30 13.36 -0.36 -12.93
C GLY A 30 12.48 0.77 -12.41
N THR A 31 11.74 0.54 -11.33
CA THR A 31 10.83 1.53 -10.75
C THR A 31 11.59 2.63 -10.04
N THR A 32 12.59 2.26 -9.25
CA THR A 32 13.53 3.17 -8.60
C THR A 32 14.27 4.02 -9.63
N TYR A 33 14.74 3.41 -10.73
CA TYR A 33 15.40 4.14 -11.81
C TYR A 33 14.45 5.07 -12.57
N ASN A 34 13.25 4.59 -12.88
CA ASN A 34 12.21 5.37 -13.55
C ASN A 34 11.85 6.62 -12.74
N LEU A 35 11.71 6.46 -11.42
CA LEU A 35 11.36 7.53 -10.51
C LEU A 35 12.50 8.55 -10.33
N MET A 36 13.72 8.07 -10.13
CA MET A 36 14.84 8.91 -9.71
C MET A 36 15.68 9.48 -10.86
N VAL A 37 15.63 8.87 -12.05
CA VAL A 37 16.49 9.25 -13.19
C VAL A 37 15.67 9.63 -14.42
N LEU A 38 14.65 8.83 -14.77
CA LEU A 38 13.81 9.13 -15.94
C LEU A 38 12.74 10.18 -15.64
N HIS A 39 12.47 10.45 -14.36
CA HIS A 39 11.33 11.25 -13.89
C HIS A 39 10.01 10.84 -14.57
N GLY A 40 9.85 9.52 -14.77
CA GLY A 40 8.70 8.94 -15.44
C GLY A 40 7.47 8.85 -14.53
N SER A 41 6.38 8.33 -15.09
CA SER A 41 5.13 8.12 -14.35
C SER A 41 5.33 7.21 -13.14
N TYR A 42 4.63 7.52 -12.05
CA TYR A 42 4.61 6.70 -10.83
C TYR A 42 3.83 5.40 -11.06
N MET A 43 4.53 4.29 -11.31
CA MET A 43 3.91 3.00 -11.66
C MET A 43 3.54 2.13 -10.44
N GLU A 44 4.02 2.47 -9.24
CA GLU A 44 3.86 1.68 -8.00
C GLU A 44 3.30 2.51 -6.83
N ILE A 45 2.82 3.72 -7.09
CA ILE A 45 2.41 4.65 -6.02
C ILE A 45 1.15 4.19 -5.27
N ASP A 46 0.27 3.43 -5.93
CA ASP A 46 -1.02 3.01 -5.40
C ASP A 46 -1.32 1.51 -5.63
N PHE A 47 -2.45 1.04 -5.09
CA PHE A 47 -2.96 -0.34 -5.20
C PHE A 47 -3.19 -0.85 -6.63
N SER A 48 -3.20 0.03 -7.63
CA SER A 48 -3.28 -0.33 -9.05
C SER A 48 -2.17 -1.29 -9.52
N ALA A 49 -1.00 -1.24 -8.86
CA ALA A 49 0.19 -2.00 -9.21
C ALA A 49 0.50 -1.95 -10.72
N ALA A 50 0.51 -0.74 -11.30
CA ALA A 50 0.56 -0.53 -12.75
C ALA A 50 1.79 -1.19 -13.39
N ALA A 51 2.97 -1.21 -12.75
CA ALA A 51 4.12 -1.96 -13.25
C ALA A 51 3.89 -3.47 -13.32
N ALA A 52 3.24 -4.07 -12.32
CA ALA A 52 2.89 -5.49 -12.37
C ALA A 52 1.94 -5.76 -13.54
N VAL A 53 0.91 -4.94 -13.74
CA VAL A 53 -0.04 -5.08 -14.86
C VAL A 53 0.67 -4.91 -16.20
N PHE A 54 1.52 -3.90 -16.36
CA PHE A 54 2.27 -3.63 -17.59
C PHE A 54 3.27 -4.74 -17.92
N LEU A 55 4.10 -5.16 -16.95
CA LEU A 55 5.04 -6.26 -17.15
C LEU A 55 4.32 -7.58 -17.40
N PHE A 56 3.16 -7.79 -16.77
CA PHE A 56 2.33 -8.96 -17.04
C PHE A 56 1.74 -8.94 -18.44
N PHE A 57 1.38 -7.76 -18.96
CA PHE A 57 0.95 -7.60 -20.34
C PHE A 57 2.07 -7.97 -21.32
N LEU A 58 3.28 -7.44 -21.12
CA LEU A 58 4.43 -7.81 -21.95
C LEU A 58 4.73 -9.32 -21.84
N LEU A 59 4.69 -9.87 -20.63
CA LEU A 59 4.94 -11.29 -20.40
C LEU A 59 3.91 -12.17 -21.11
N THR A 60 2.61 -11.88 -20.97
CA THR A 60 1.54 -12.73 -21.51
C THR A 60 1.34 -12.56 -23.01
N PHE A 61 1.32 -11.31 -23.50
CA PHE A 61 1.02 -11.00 -24.90
C PHE A 61 2.23 -11.15 -25.82
N ILE A 62 3.43 -10.76 -25.36
CA ILE A 62 4.63 -10.78 -26.20
C ILE A 62 5.48 -12.00 -25.90
N VAL A 63 6.01 -12.11 -24.68
CA VAL A 63 7.01 -13.13 -24.33
C VAL A 63 6.42 -14.54 -24.39
N ASN A 64 5.29 -14.78 -23.72
CA ASN A 64 4.66 -16.09 -23.66
C ASN A 64 4.13 -16.53 -25.03
N ALA A 65 3.59 -15.58 -25.80
CA ALA A 65 3.14 -15.83 -27.17
C ALA A 65 4.30 -16.22 -28.09
N ALA A 66 5.42 -15.51 -28.00
CA ALA A 66 6.63 -15.83 -28.76
C ALA A 66 7.20 -17.21 -28.36
N LEU A 67 7.31 -17.49 -27.05
CA LEU A 67 7.79 -18.78 -26.54
C LEU A 67 6.89 -19.93 -27.00
N GLY A 68 5.56 -19.75 -26.95
CA GLY A 68 4.62 -20.77 -27.39
C GLY A 68 4.65 -21.03 -28.90
N LYS A 69 4.98 -20.02 -29.71
CA LYS A 69 5.20 -20.19 -31.17
C LYS A 69 6.47 -20.99 -31.47
N VAL A 70 7.52 -20.81 -30.67
CA VAL A 70 8.76 -21.61 -30.79
C VAL A 70 8.52 -23.05 -30.34
N LYS A 71 8.02 -23.23 -29.12
CA LYS A 71 7.66 -24.54 -28.57
C LYS A 71 6.64 -24.39 -27.45
N SER A 72 5.51 -25.09 -27.55
CA SER A 72 4.44 -25.04 -26.55
C SER A 72 4.89 -25.37 -25.13
N THR A 73 5.96 -26.17 -24.97
CA THR A 73 6.52 -26.51 -23.65
C THR A 73 7.27 -25.36 -22.97
N PHE A 74 7.70 -24.34 -23.72
CA PHE A 74 8.38 -23.16 -23.18
C PHE A 74 7.42 -22.08 -22.70
N ALA A 75 6.20 -22.07 -23.24
CA ALA A 75 5.15 -21.19 -22.73
C ALA A 75 4.76 -21.59 -21.31
N LEU A 76 4.58 -20.58 -20.45
CA LEU A 76 4.02 -20.72 -19.13
C LEU A 76 2.52 -21.03 -19.25
N ASN A 77 2.06 -21.95 -18.42
CA ASN A 77 0.65 -22.26 -18.29
C ASN A 77 -0.10 -21.20 -17.46
N SER A 78 -1.43 -21.22 -17.53
CA SER A 78 -2.30 -20.26 -16.81
C SER A 78 -2.00 -20.17 -15.31
N SER A 79 -1.65 -21.28 -14.68
CA SER A 79 -1.35 -21.33 -13.24
C SER A 79 0.05 -20.79 -12.91
N GLU A 80 1.06 -21.08 -13.74
CA GLU A 80 2.41 -20.48 -13.65
C GLU A 80 2.34 -18.95 -13.83
N LEU A 81 1.57 -18.46 -14.81
CA LEU A 81 1.36 -17.03 -15.05
C LEU A 81 0.73 -16.32 -13.84
N LYS A 82 -0.28 -16.94 -13.21
CA LYS A 82 -0.90 -16.41 -11.98
C LYS A 82 0.13 -16.28 -10.85
N THR A 83 0.97 -17.30 -10.63
CA THR A 83 2.04 -17.23 -9.62
C THR A 83 3.01 -16.07 -9.89
N VAL A 84 3.44 -15.90 -11.15
CA VAL A 84 4.31 -14.79 -11.56
C VAL A 84 3.66 -13.43 -11.30
N TYR A 85 2.38 -13.28 -11.65
CA TYR A 85 1.63 -12.04 -11.38
C TYR A 85 1.54 -11.72 -9.89
N ILE A 86 1.25 -12.72 -9.06
CA ILE A 86 1.15 -12.54 -7.60
C ILE A 86 2.49 -12.05 -7.02
N MET A 87 3.61 -12.61 -7.48
CA MET A 87 4.95 -12.13 -7.08
C MET A 87 5.16 -10.66 -7.48
N MET A 88 4.75 -10.27 -8.69
CA MET A 88 4.88 -8.88 -9.17
C MET A 88 4.02 -7.88 -8.40
N VAL A 89 2.76 -8.21 -8.09
CA VAL A 89 1.86 -7.30 -7.34
C VAL A 89 2.32 -7.10 -5.91
N VAL A 90 2.84 -8.15 -5.27
CA VAL A 90 3.47 -8.05 -3.95
C VAL A 90 4.75 -7.21 -4.02
N ALA A 91 5.56 -7.38 -5.06
CA ALA A 91 6.75 -6.57 -5.28
C ALA A 91 6.44 -5.08 -5.46
N CYS A 92 5.37 -4.71 -6.15
CA CYS A 92 4.99 -3.30 -6.34
C CYS A 92 4.73 -2.55 -5.03
N ALA A 93 4.44 -3.24 -3.92
CA ALA A 93 4.16 -2.62 -2.63
C ALA A 93 5.43 -2.18 -1.85
N ILE A 94 6.61 -2.14 -2.46
CA ILE A 94 7.90 -1.98 -1.75
C ILE A 94 8.72 -0.77 -2.24
N PRO A 95 8.98 -0.55 -3.54
CA PRO A 95 10.03 0.39 -3.96
C PRO A 95 9.73 1.86 -3.61
N THR A 96 8.48 2.29 -3.71
CA THR A 96 8.08 3.71 -3.61
C THR A 96 7.46 4.02 -2.25
N MET A 97 6.14 4.26 -2.19
CA MET A 97 5.41 4.62 -0.96
C MET A 97 5.40 3.51 0.09
N GLY A 98 5.65 2.26 -0.32
CA GLY A 98 5.57 1.12 0.60
C GLY A 98 6.80 0.87 1.46
N MET A 99 8.00 1.33 1.05
CA MET A 99 9.22 1.12 1.82
C MET A 99 10.44 1.94 1.36
N SER A 100 11.06 1.59 0.23
CA SER A 100 12.48 1.90 -0.02
C SER A 100 12.74 3.39 -0.20
N ALA A 101 11.91 4.06 -0.99
CA ALA A 101 11.99 5.51 -1.22
C ALA A 101 11.62 6.34 0.02
N GLN A 102 10.91 5.76 0.99
CA GLN A 102 10.64 6.39 2.29
C GLN A 102 11.78 6.15 3.28
N LEU A 103 12.27 4.91 3.38
CA LEU A 103 13.22 4.47 4.40
C LEU A 103 14.52 5.28 4.38
N LEU A 104 15.22 5.33 3.24
CA LEU A 104 16.58 5.91 3.21
C LEU A 104 16.57 7.44 3.46
N PRO A 105 15.67 8.22 2.84
CA PRO A 105 15.62 9.66 3.10
C PRO A 105 15.13 9.99 4.52
N ILE A 106 14.09 9.31 5.04
CA ILE A 106 13.57 9.61 6.38
C ILE A 106 14.62 9.36 7.47
N ILE A 107 15.43 8.29 7.38
CA ILE A 107 16.43 8.01 8.43
C ILE A 107 17.66 8.91 8.35
N THR A 108 17.85 9.65 7.25
CA THR A 108 19.00 10.54 7.03
C THR A 108 18.67 12.02 7.11
N SER A 109 17.41 12.40 6.86
CA SER A 109 16.97 13.80 6.81
C SER A 109 17.22 14.61 8.09
N PRO A 110 17.16 14.06 9.32
CA PRO A 110 17.48 14.82 10.54
C PRO A 110 18.92 15.31 10.59
N PHE A 111 19.82 14.67 9.83
CA PHE A 111 21.24 15.00 9.81
C PHE A 111 21.61 15.89 8.63
N TYR A 112 20.94 15.72 7.49
CA TYR A 112 21.19 16.52 6.29
C TYR A 112 20.53 17.91 6.37
N PHE A 113 19.28 17.98 6.82
CA PHE A 113 18.50 19.22 6.85
C PHE A 113 18.51 19.93 8.21
N ALA A 114 19.37 19.51 9.15
CA ALA A 114 19.51 20.22 10.41
C ALA A 114 20.12 21.61 10.18
N LEU A 115 19.36 22.64 10.54
CA LEU A 115 19.75 24.03 10.46
C LEU A 115 19.56 24.70 11.84
N PRO A 116 20.28 25.79 12.15
CA PRO A 116 20.05 26.54 13.38
C PRO A 116 18.59 26.98 13.55
N GLU A 117 17.92 27.37 12.46
CA GLU A 117 16.55 27.89 12.47
C GLU A 117 15.50 26.82 12.79
N ASN A 118 15.77 25.55 12.49
CA ASN A 118 14.86 24.45 12.81
C ASN A 118 15.25 23.69 14.09
N SER A 119 16.44 23.93 14.64
CA SER A 119 16.94 23.32 15.89
C SER A 119 16.89 21.78 15.90
N TRP A 120 16.90 21.11 14.74
CA TRP A 120 16.82 19.63 14.66
C TRP A 120 18.01 18.93 15.33
N ALA A 121 19.19 19.57 15.27
CA ALA A 121 20.38 19.06 15.93
C ALA A 121 20.25 18.98 17.45
N GLU A 122 19.45 19.89 18.04
CA GLU A 122 19.27 20.00 19.50
C GLU A 122 18.03 19.24 19.96
N LEU A 123 16.93 19.30 19.20
CA LEU A 123 15.63 18.79 19.62
C LEU A 123 15.29 17.39 19.09
N ILE A 124 15.95 16.91 18.03
CA ILE A 124 15.62 15.64 17.38
C ILE A 124 16.81 14.66 17.45
N GLN A 125 17.99 15.06 16.97
CA GLN A 125 19.15 14.16 16.87
C GLN A 125 19.51 13.44 18.19
N PRO A 126 19.47 14.08 19.39
CA PRO A 126 19.80 13.40 20.65
C PRO A 126 18.88 12.23 21.00
N HIS A 127 17.67 12.20 20.42
CA HIS A 127 16.68 11.17 20.65
C HIS A 127 16.73 10.03 19.63
N ILE A 128 17.49 10.17 18.54
CA ILE A 128 17.66 9.13 17.52
C ILE A 128 18.70 8.11 18.00
N LYS A 129 18.34 6.82 17.95
CA LYS A 129 19.28 5.75 18.30
C LYS A 129 20.31 5.54 17.17
N PRO A 130 21.62 5.51 17.45
CA PRO A 130 22.65 5.41 16.40
C PRO A 130 22.58 4.15 15.53
N TRP A 131 21.93 3.10 16.00
CA TRP A 131 21.77 1.85 15.25
C TRP A 131 20.63 1.89 14.22
N LEU A 132 19.76 2.90 14.25
CA LEU A 132 18.66 3.08 13.29
C LEU A 132 19.06 3.84 12.03
N VAL A 133 20.18 4.55 12.06
CA VAL A 133 20.55 5.56 11.06
C VAL A 133 22.01 5.39 10.64
N PRO A 134 22.35 5.68 9.37
CA PRO A 134 23.74 5.66 8.95
C PRO A 134 24.54 6.73 9.70
N GLN A 135 25.83 6.45 9.92
CA GLN A 135 26.72 7.33 10.68
C GLN A 135 27.69 8.07 9.74
N GLY A 136 28.00 9.32 10.06
CA GLY A 136 28.96 10.14 9.33
C GLY A 136 28.30 11.22 8.46
N LYS A 137 28.40 12.48 8.90
CA LYS A 137 27.79 13.64 8.22
C LYS A 137 28.19 13.77 6.75
N LEU A 138 29.47 13.50 6.43
CA LEU A 138 29.97 13.59 5.06
C LEU A 138 29.30 12.58 4.12
N TRP A 139 29.14 11.34 4.56
CA TRP A 139 28.52 10.30 3.74
C TRP A 139 27.02 10.47 3.58
N ILE A 140 26.37 11.06 4.58
CA ILE A 140 24.98 11.49 4.48
C ILE A 140 24.88 12.66 3.49
N LYS A 141 25.78 13.64 3.55
CA LYS A 141 25.82 14.75 2.58
C LYS A 141 25.97 14.22 1.14
N TYR A 142 26.90 13.30 0.89
CA TYR A 142 27.06 12.68 -0.43
C TYR A 142 25.89 11.82 -0.88
N PHE A 143 25.07 11.31 0.05
CA PHE A 143 23.83 10.61 -0.33
C PHE A 143 22.82 11.59 -0.95
N TYR A 144 22.76 12.83 -0.49
CA TYR A 144 21.88 13.87 -1.06
C TYR A 144 22.50 14.60 -2.25
N GLU A 145 23.80 14.94 -2.19
CA GLU A 145 24.47 15.80 -3.18
C GLU A 145 25.24 15.03 -4.26
N GLY A 146 25.44 13.73 -4.07
CA GLY A 146 26.25 12.89 -4.95
C GLY A 146 27.71 12.79 -4.48
N LEU A 147 28.40 11.75 -4.95
CA LEU A 147 29.82 11.54 -4.69
C LEU A 147 30.67 12.48 -5.56
N PRO A 148 31.82 12.92 -5.05
CA PRO A 148 32.82 13.61 -5.87
C PRO A 148 33.29 12.73 -7.03
N SER A 149 33.70 13.35 -8.14
CA SER A 149 34.07 12.65 -9.39
C SER A 149 35.19 11.62 -9.24
N TRP A 150 36.04 11.75 -8.22
CA TRP A 150 37.15 10.85 -7.91
C TRP A 150 36.79 9.67 -7.00
N GLU A 151 35.59 9.68 -6.39
CA GLU A 151 35.12 8.63 -5.48
C GLU A 151 33.90 7.94 -6.08
N SER A 152 34.01 6.65 -6.40
CA SER A 152 32.90 5.90 -7.01
C SER A 152 32.32 4.83 -6.08
N ARG A 153 32.87 4.66 -4.88
CA ARG A 153 32.48 3.58 -3.97
C ARG A 153 31.35 4.03 -3.05
N ILE A 154 30.21 3.35 -3.16
CA ILE A 154 29.12 3.47 -2.21
C ILE A 154 29.63 3.02 -0.82
N PRO A 155 29.48 3.82 0.24
CA PRO A 155 29.99 3.50 1.57
C PRO A 155 29.09 2.48 2.29
N TRP A 156 29.05 1.24 1.83
CA TRP A 156 28.18 0.19 2.40
C TRP A 156 28.35 -0.02 3.90
N GLY A 157 29.54 0.25 4.46
CA GLY A 157 29.84 0.11 5.88
C GLY A 157 28.90 0.89 6.81
N ILE A 158 28.39 2.05 6.39
CA ILE A 158 27.46 2.85 7.22
C ILE A 158 26.00 2.40 7.08
N TRP A 159 25.67 1.70 6.00
CA TRP A 159 24.30 1.32 5.64
C TRP A 159 23.92 -0.08 6.11
N ILE A 160 24.85 -1.05 6.04
CA ILE A 160 24.54 -2.46 6.31
C ILE A 160 23.86 -2.65 7.66
N LYS A 161 24.39 -2.05 8.74
CA LYS A 161 23.83 -2.22 10.09
C LYS A 161 22.41 -1.62 10.23
N PRO A 162 22.15 -0.35 9.88
CA PRO A 162 20.79 0.19 9.86
C PRO A 162 19.83 -0.62 8.98
N LEU A 163 20.27 -1.02 7.77
CA LEU A 163 19.44 -1.77 6.83
C LEU A 163 19.07 -3.16 7.36
N LEU A 164 19.96 -3.85 8.06
CA LEU A 164 19.64 -5.15 8.69
C LEU A 164 18.64 -4.99 9.83
N ILE A 165 18.75 -3.92 10.63
CA ILE A 165 17.86 -3.68 11.77
C ILE A 165 16.47 -3.21 11.32
N TRP A 166 16.40 -2.38 10.30
CA TRP A 166 15.12 -2.03 9.65
C TRP A 166 14.54 -3.21 8.88
N GLY A 167 15.39 -3.94 8.15
CA GLY A 167 15.00 -5.11 7.38
C GLY A 167 14.38 -6.21 8.24
N SER A 168 14.90 -6.46 9.45
CA SER A 168 14.30 -7.41 10.37
C SER A 168 12.89 -6.98 10.82
N PHE A 169 12.70 -5.70 11.14
CA PHE A 169 11.39 -5.16 11.50
C PHE A 169 10.39 -5.24 10.34
N LEU A 170 10.78 -4.78 9.16
CA LEU A 170 9.92 -4.72 7.97
C LEU A 170 9.55 -6.12 7.49
N LEU A 171 10.48 -7.08 7.54
CA LEU A 171 10.20 -8.47 7.22
C LEU A 171 9.16 -9.06 8.17
N VAL A 172 9.27 -8.79 9.48
CA VAL A 172 8.27 -9.23 10.47
C VAL A 172 6.93 -8.53 10.26
N LEU A 173 6.92 -7.22 9.97
CA LEU A 173 5.70 -6.47 9.63
C LEU A 173 4.97 -7.12 8.44
N TYR A 174 5.67 -7.37 7.34
CA TYR A 174 5.08 -7.98 6.14
C TYR A 174 4.65 -9.43 6.39
N PHE A 175 5.39 -10.17 7.21
CA PHE A 175 4.99 -11.50 7.66
C PHE A 175 3.68 -11.47 8.46
N VAL A 176 3.52 -10.54 9.41
CA VAL A 176 2.28 -10.35 10.18
C VAL A 176 1.11 -9.97 9.27
N MET A 177 1.33 -9.06 8.32
CA MET A 177 0.33 -8.70 7.29
C MET A 177 -0.14 -9.94 6.50
N MET A 178 0.80 -10.79 6.07
CA MET A 178 0.45 -12.01 5.34
C MET A 178 -0.26 -13.05 6.22
N CYS A 179 0.14 -13.21 7.49
CA CYS A 179 -0.57 -14.06 8.44
C CYS A 179 -2.02 -13.60 8.63
N LEU A 180 -2.26 -12.29 8.75
CA LEU A 180 -3.61 -11.72 8.81
C LEU A 180 -4.40 -12.02 7.53
N MET A 181 -3.78 -11.90 6.35
CA MET A 181 -4.45 -12.26 5.10
C MET A 181 -4.80 -13.73 5.00
N VAL A 182 -3.94 -14.65 5.47
CA VAL A 182 -4.28 -16.06 5.55
C VAL A 182 -5.48 -16.30 6.47
N ILE A 183 -5.51 -15.65 7.64
CA ILE A 183 -6.61 -15.80 8.61
C ILE A 183 -7.93 -15.27 8.04
N LEU A 184 -7.91 -14.09 7.42
CA LEU A 184 -9.11 -13.40 6.94
C LEU A 184 -9.58 -13.87 5.55
N ARG A 185 -8.71 -14.49 4.74
CA ARG A 185 -9.00 -14.90 3.37
C ARG A 185 -10.27 -15.74 3.26
N LYS A 186 -10.40 -16.81 4.05
CA LYS A 186 -11.58 -17.69 3.97
C LYS A 186 -12.88 -16.96 4.30
N GLN A 187 -12.84 -16.10 5.32
CA GLN A 187 -13.98 -15.27 5.70
C GLN A 187 -14.39 -14.31 4.57
N TRP A 188 -13.44 -13.59 4.00
CA TRP A 188 -13.71 -12.58 2.96
C TRP A 188 -14.07 -13.19 1.60
N MET A 189 -13.39 -14.27 1.20
CA MET A 189 -13.54 -14.83 -0.14
C MET A 189 -14.66 -15.87 -0.24
N GLU A 190 -14.84 -16.73 0.76
CA GLU A 190 -15.79 -17.85 0.68
C GLU A 190 -17.13 -17.53 1.36
N LYS A 191 -17.10 -16.85 2.52
CA LYS A 191 -18.31 -16.53 3.30
C LYS A 191 -18.92 -15.19 2.89
N GLU A 192 -18.12 -14.13 2.87
CA GLU A 192 -18.58 -12.77 2.50
C GLU A 192 -18.57 -12.54 0.97
N ARG A 193 -17.82 -13.36 0.22
CA ARG A 193 -17.73 -13.32 -1.26
C ARG A 193 -17.46 -11.91 -1.80
N LEU A 194 -16.45 -11.24 -1.25
CA LEU A 194 -16.00 -9.95 -1.77
C LEU A 194 -15.59 -10.06 -3.25
N VAL A 195 -15.68 -8.95 -3.97
CA VAL A 195 -15.62 -8.90 -5.45
C VAL A 195 -14.21 -9.05 -5.99
N TYR A 196 -13.22 -8.39 -5.37
CA TYR A 196 -11.84 -8.25 -5.83
C TYR A 196 -11.72 -7.78 -7.30
N PRO A 197 -12.22 -6.57 -7.65
CA PRO A 197 -12.20 -6.09 -9.04
C PRO A 197 -10.79 -6.07 -9.66
N LEU A 198 -9.77 -5.69 -8.88
CA LEU A 198 -8.37 -5.63 -9.33
C LEU A 198 -7.79 -7.00 -9.72
N ALA A 199 -8.39 -8.11 -9.29
CA ALA A 199 -7.96 -9.45 -9.69
C ALA A 199 -8.49 -9.87 -11.06
N GLN A 200 -9.50 -9.20 -11.64
CA GLN A 200 -10.17 -9.66 -12.86
C GLN A 200 -9.28 -9.54 -14.11
N LEU A 201 -8.67 -8.38 -14.33
CA LEU A 201 -7.78 -8.15 -15.48
C LEU A 201 -6.65 -9.20 -15.59
N PRO A 202 -5.83 -9.46 -14.54
CA PRO A 202 -4.78 -10.47 -14.64
C PRO A 202 -5.32 -11.89 -14.80
N LEU A 203 -6.50 -12.20 -14.25
CA LEU A 203 -7.15 -13.48 -14.49
C LEU A 203 -7.50 -13.67 -15.96
N GLU A 204 -8.09 -12.65 -16.61
CA GLU A 204 -8.41 -12.67 -18.03
C GLU A 204 -7.14 -12.74 -18.91
N MET A 205 -6.08 -12.02 -18.57
CA MET A 205 -4.80 -12.09 -19.29
C MET A 205 -4.13 -13.47 -19.17
N SER A 206 -4.32 -14.16 -18.04
CA SER A 206 -3.77 -15.50 -17.78
C SER A 206 -4.62 -16.66 -18.33
N ARG A 207 -5.83 -16.38 -18.81
CA ARG A 207 -6.79 -17.41 -19.24
C ARG A 207 -6.42 -17.96 -20.62
N LEU A 208 -5.79 -19.13 -20.64
CA LEU A 208 -5.53 -19.89 -21.86
C LEU A 208 -6.63 -20.93 -22.10
N GLU A 209 -7.21 -20.94 -23.31
CA GLU A 209 -8.27 -21.89 -23.71
C GLU A 209 -7.79 -22.87 -24.78
N GLY A 210 -7.98 -24.17 -24.52
CA GLY A 210 -7.58 -25.24 -25.43
C GLY A 210 -6.08 -25.22 -25.74
N LYS A 211 -5.73 -25.26 -27.03
CA LYS A 211 -4.34 -25.15 -27.52
C LYS A 211 -3.92 -23.71 -27.85
N SER A 212 -4.75 -22.71 -27.50
CA SER A 212 -4.44 -21.32 -27.81
C SER A 212 -3.26 -20.82 -26.99
N ILE A 213 -2.31 -20.17 -27.65
CA ILE A 213 -1.14 -19.54 -27.01
C ILE A 213 -1.51 -18.17 -26.41
N LEU A 214 -2.52 -17.51 -26.98
CA LEU A 214 -3.02 -16.21 -26.54
C LEU A 214 -4.35 -16.35 -25.79
N SER A 215 -4.52 -15.53 -24.76
CA SER A 215 -5.81 -15.35 -24.08
C SER A 215 -6.88 -14.80 -25.05
N PRO A 216 -8.17 -15.19 -24.89
CA PRO A 216 -9.28 -14.59 -25.61
C PRO A 216 -9.32 -13.05 -25.52
N LEU A 217 -8.87 -12.48 -24.40
CA LEU A 217 -8.79 -11.04 -24.19
C LEU A 217 -8.02 -10.35 -25.32
N PHE A 218 -6.84 -10.87 -25.67
CA PHE A 218 -5.95 -10.29 -26.68
C PHE A 218 -6.47 -10.45 -28.12
N LYS A 219 -7.49 -11.28 -28.34
CA LYS A 219 -8.14 -11.44 -29.65
C LYS A 219 -9.35 -10.51 -29.81
N ASN A 220 -9.81 -9.87 -28.73
CA ASN A 220 -10.98 -9.01 -28.73
C ASN A 220 -10.66 -7.63 -29.35
N ARG A 221 -11.32 -7.28 -30.45
CA ARG A 221 -11.14 -6.00 -31.15
C ARG A 221 -11.61 -4.79 -30.32
N VAL A 222 -12.64 -4.95 -29.50
CA VAL A 222 -13.16 -3.86 -28.65
C VAL A 222 -12.16 -3.49 -27.56
N MET A 223 -11.45 -4.49 -27.00
CA MET A 223 -10.37 -4.25 -26.04
C MET A 223 -9.25 -3.41 -26.67
N TRP A 224 -8.82 -3.76 -27.89
CA TRP A 224 -7.80 -3.00 -28.61
C TRP A 224 -8.25 -1.59 -29.01
N LEU A 225 -9.53 -1.39 -29.31
CA LEU A 225 -10.08 -0.05 -29.54
C LEU A 225 -9.97 0.80 -28.27
N GLY A 226 -10.38 0.26 -27.11
CA GLY A 226 -10.22 0.95 -25.83
C GLY A 226 -8.77 1.24 -25.48
N PHE A 227 -7.87 0.27 -25.70
CA PHE A 227 -6.42 0.46 -25.55
C PHE A 227 -5.90 1.57 -26.47
N ALA A 228 -6.27 1.58 -27.75
CA ALA A 228 -5.80 2.56 -28.72
C ALA A 228 -6.24 3.99 -28.36
N ILE A 229 -7.46 4.17 -27.83
CA ILE A 229 -7.94 5.48 -27.36
C ILE A 229 -7.10 5.96 -26.17
N ALA A 230 -6.99 5.14 -25.12
CA ALA A 230 -6.26 5.50 -23.90
C ALA A 230 -4.77 5.71 -24.16
N PHE A 231 -4.14 4.82 -24.95
CA PHE A 231 -2.77 4.92 -25.39
C PHE A 231 -2.55 6.18 -26.23
N GLY A 232 -3.37 6.42 -27.26
CA GLY A 232 -3.23 7.56 -28.15
C GLY A 232 -3.30 8.90 -27.43
N ILE A 233 -4.32 9.09 -26.57
CA ILE A 233 -4.48 10.34 -25.80
C ILE A 233 -3.38 10.51 -24.77
N SER A 234 -3.01 9.45 -24.04
CA SER A 234 -1.95 9.54 -23.03
C SER A 234 -0.57 9.76 -23.65
N SER A 235 -0.28 9.12 -24.79
CA SER A 235 0.94 9.34 -25.57
C SER A 235 1.00 10.75 -26.16
N LEU A 236 -0.13 11.28 -26.64
CA LEU A 236 -0.19 12.66 -27.11
C LEU A 236 0.12 13.66 -25.98
N ASN A 237 -0.46 13.45 -24.80
CA ASN A 237 -0.17 14.27 -23.62
C ASN A 237 1.29 14.13 -23.14
N GLY A 238 1.86 12.92 -23.19
CA GLY A 238 3.28 12.71 -22.92
C GLY A 238 4.18 13.43 -23.94
N LEU A 239 3.83 13.39 -25.22
CA LEU A 239 4.54 14.13 -26.26
C LEU A 239 4.42 15.64 -26.09
N HIS A 240 3.24 16.17 -25.75
CA HIS A 240 3.04 17.59 -25.44
C HIS A 240 3.94 18.06 -24.28
N TYR A 241 4.10 17.23 -23.25
CA TYR A 241 4.97 17.53 -22.11
C TYR A 241 6.44 17.72 -22.53
N TYR A 242 6.99 16.83 -23.38
CA TYR A 242 8.36 16.94 -23.85
C TYR A 242 8.54 17.95 -25.02
N TYR A 243 7.51 18.09 -25.84
CA TYR A 243 7.49 18.92 -27.04
C TYR A 243 6.21 19.78 -27.05
N PRO A 244 6.23 20.97 -26.44
CA PRO A 244 5.05 21.83 -26.30
C PRO A 244 4.34 22.22 -27.61
N VAL A 245 5.00 22.04 -28.75
CA VAL A 245 4.42 22.24 -30.10
C VAL A 245 3.32 21.23 -30.43
N VAL A 246 3.37 20.03 -29.84
CA VAL A 246 2.33 19.00 -30.01
C VAL A 246 1.13 19.42 -29.17
N PRO A 247 -0.12 19.43 -29.66
CA PRO A 247 -1.27 19.83 -28.84
C PRO A 247 -1.58 18.80 -27.75
N GLY A 248 -1.81 19.27 -26.53
CA GLY A 248 -2.29 18.45 -25.41
C GLY A 248 -3.81 18.38 -25.33
N VAL A 249 -4.33 17.32 -24.73
CA VAL A 249 -5.74 17.14 -24.39
C VAL A 249 -5.93 17.35 -22.89
N GLU A 250 -6.68 18.39 -22.51
CA GLU A 250 -7.03 18.65 -21.12
C GLU A 250 -8.07 17.65 -20.61
N LEU A 251 -7.67 16.82 -19.65
CA LEU A 251 -8.54 15.81 -19.01
C LEU A 251 -8.99 16.21 -17.61
N VAL A 252 -8.58 17.39 -17.14
CA VAL A 252 -8.92 17.91 -15.81
C VAL A 252 -9.54 19.29 -15.95
N GLN A 253 -10.71 19.46 -15.37
CA GLN A 253 -11.47 20.71 -15.36
C GLN A 253 -11.85 21.05 -13.91
N TYR A 254 -11.87 22.35 -13.61
CA TYR A 254 -12.11 22.86 -12.27
C TYR A 254 -13.32 23.78 -12.30
N VAL A 255 -14.28 23.54 -11.41
CA VAL A 255 -15.46 24.39 -11.23
C VAL A 255 -15.46 24.91 -9.80
N SER A 256 -15.16 26.19 -9.63
CA SER A 256 -15.25 26.85 -8.33
C SER A 256 -16.71 27.07 -7.92
N ILE A 257 -17.03 26.65 -6.71
CA ILE A 257 -18.37 26.72 -6.11
C ILE A 257 -18.28 27.41 -4.73
N PHE A 258 -19.42 27.65 -4.08
CA PHE A 258 -19.49 28.29 -2.75
C PHE A 258 -18.74 29.63 -2.66
N ARG A 259 -18.93 30.54 -3.63
CA ARG A 259 -18.20 31.81 -3.72
C ARG A 259 -16.67 31.64 -3.79
N ARG A 260 -16.21 30.61 -4.51
CA ARG A 260 -14.78 30.27 -4.73
C ARG A 260 -14.05 29.81 -3.47
N THR A 261 -14.77 29.37 -2.44
CA THR A 261 -14.16 28.75 -1.25
C THR A 261 -13.86 27.26 -1.44
N THR A 262 -14.46 26.62 -2.44
CA THR A 262 -14.27 25.20 -2.74
C THR A 262 -14.33 24.95 -4.24
N THR A 263 -13.62 23.92 -4.72
CA THR A 263 -13.53 23.59 -6.14
C THR A 263 -13.97 22.15 -6.38
N LEU A 264 -14.89 21.96 -7.30
CA LEU A 264 -15.25 20.66 -7.86
C LEU A 264 -14.27 20.32 -8.98
N ILE A 265 -13.67 19.13 -8.92
CA ILE A 265 -12.67 18.66 -9.89
C ILE A 265 -13.32 17.58 -10.75
N PHE A 266 -13.40 17.83 -12.05
CA PHE A 266 -13.75 16.82 -13.05
C PHE A 266 -12.47 16.29 -13.67
N ARG A 267 -12.14 15.03 -13.40
CA ARG A 267 -10.93 14.38 -13.94
C ARG A 267 -11.32 13.11 -14.69
N LEU A 268 -11.07 13.08 -15.99
CA LEU A 268 -11.19 11.86 -16.79
C LEU A 268 -9.88 11.08 -16.70
N SER A 269 -9.92 9.93 -16.03
CA SER A 269 -8.78 9.01 -15.90
C SER A 269 -9.11 7.68 -16.54
N PHE A 270 -8.46 7.33 -17.65
CA PHE A 270 -8.69 6.05 -18.34
C PHE A 270 -8.45 4.82 -17.46
N PRO A 271 -7.39 4.76 -16.61
CA PRO A 271 -7.24 3.68 -15.64
C PRO A 271 -8.43 3.58 -14.68
N MET A 272 -8.91 4.71 -14.13
CA MET A 272 -10.06 4.69 -13.22
C MET A 272 -11.34 4.24 -13.92
N VAL A 273 -11.58 4.67 -15.17
CA VAL A 273 -12.70 4.15 -15.97
C VAL A 273 -12.63 2.63 -16.11
N GLY A 274 -11.44 2.08 -16.38
CA GLY A 274 -11.22 0.63 -16.47
C GLY A 274 -11.45 -0.11 -15.16
N PHE A 275 -10.92 0.39 -14.04
CA PHE A 275 -11.09 -0.25 -12.73
C PHE A 275 -12.53 -0.16 -12.22
N PHE A 276 -13.16 1.01 -12.30
CA PHE A 276 -14.53 1.22 -11.82
C PHE A 276 -15.59 0.50 -12.66
N TYR A 277 -15.29 0.17 -13.92
CA TYR A 277 -16.15 -0.70 -14.73
C TYR A 277 -16.38 -2.08 -14.09
N MET A 278 -15.40 -2.58 -13.31
CA MET A 278 -15.45 -3.89 -12.66
C MET A 278 -16.11 -3.86 -11.26
N VAL A 279 -16.51 -2.67 -10.80
CA VAL A 279 -17.03 -2.43 -9.45
C VAL A 279 -18.56 -2.52 -9.44
N HIS A 280 -19.15 -2.96 -8.34
CA HIS A 280 -20.60 -2.96 -8.21
C HIS A 280 -21.18 -1.55 -8.23
N LEU A 281 -22.38 -1.41 -8.82
CA LEU A 281 -23.05 -0.13 -9.01
C LEU A 281 -23.36 0.59 -7.68
N ASP A 282 -23.69 -0.14 -6.62
CA ASP A 282 -23.97 0.42 -5.29
C ASP A 282 -22.72 1.03 -4.65
N VAL A 283 -21.57 0.36 -4.76
CA VAL A 283 -20.28 0.88 -4.33
C VAL A 283 -19.90 2.13 -5.14
N ALA A 284 -19.97 2.04 -6.47
CA ALA A 284 -19.63 3.15 -7.35
C ALA A 284 -20.51 4.36 -7.07
N PHE A 285 -21.83 4.16 -6.92
CA PHE A 285 -22.79 5.20 -6.56
C PHE A 285 -22.44 5.86 -5.22
N SER A 286 -22.12 5.06 -4.22
CA SER A 286 -21.82 5.56 -2.87
C SER A 286 -20.54 6.41 -2.85
N LEU A 287 -19.49 5.98 -3.56
CA LEU A 287 -18.21 6.70 -3.61
C LEU A 287 -18.35 8.13 -4.16
N TRP A 288 -19.02 8.31 -5.30
CA TRP A 288 -19.20 9.67 -5.85
C TRP A 288 -20.18 10.49 -5.01
N PHE A 289 -21.26 9.87 -4.48
CA PHE A 289 -22.22 10.55 -3.63
C PHE A 289 -21.58 11.08 -2.34
N PHE A 290 -20.86 10.25 -1.59
CA PHE A 290 -20.22 10.67 -0.34
C PHE A 290 -19.07 11.65 -0.58
N ASN A 291 -18.37 11.56 -1.71
CA ASN A 291 -17.40 12.59 -2.11
C ASN A 291 -18.07 13.96 -2.33
N LEU A 292 -19.18 14.01 -3.07
CA LEU A 292 -19.95 15.25 -3.25
C LEU A 292 -20.57 15.75 -1.96
N LEU A 293 -21.11 14.86 -1.12
CA LEU A 293 -21.64 15.24 0.19
C LEU A 293 -20.54 15.87 1.05
N SER A 294 -19.35 15.25 1.09
CA SER A 294 -18.19 15.80 1.81
C SER A 294 -17.75 17.15 1.26
N LEU A 295 -17.80 17.34 -0.07
CA LEU A 295 -17.52 18.63 -0.72
C LEU A 295 -18.54 19.70 -0.32
N VAL A 296 -19.84 19.36 -0.28
CA VAL A 296 -20.91 20.26 0.14
C VAL A 296 -20.75 20.64 1.62
N VAL A 297 -20.46 19.67 2.49
CA VAL A 297 -20.21 19.91 3.92
C VAL A 297 -19.00 20.83 4.11
N ARG A 298 -17.87 20.58 3.42
CA ARG A 298 -16.70 21.48 3.42
C ARG A 298 -17.04 22.88 2.94
N GLY A 299 -17.81 22.98 1.84
CA GLY A 299 -18.25 24.25 1.28
C GLY A 299 -19.10 25.07 2.26
N PHE A 300 -20.03 24.43 2.97
CA PHE A 300 -20.81 25.09 4.03
C PHE A 300 -19.94 25.51 5.22
N MET A 301 -19.05 24.64 5.70
CA MET A 301 -18.12 24.99 6.78
C MET A 301 -17.27 26.20 6.41
N ALA A 302 -16.71 26.22 5.19
CA ALA A 302 -15.93 27.35 4.69
C ALA A 302 -16.78 28.63 4.52
N TYR A 303 -18.01 28.51 4.03
CA TYR A 303 -18.91 29.64 3.84
C TYR A 303 -19.30 30.32 5.16
N PHE A 304 -19.54 29.53 6.22
CA PHE A 304 -19.89 30.04 7.55
C PHE A 304 -18.66 30.31 8.44
N GLY A 305 -17.44 30.11 7.94
CA GLY A 305 -16.20 30.35 8.69
C GLY A 305 -15.94 29.35 9.82
N TYR A 306 -16.53 28.15 9.75
CA TYR A 306 -16.25 27.09 10.72
C TYR A 306 -14.91 26.42 10.39
N HIS A 307 -13.91 26.65 11.25
CA HIS A 307 -12.58 26.08 11.11
C HIS A 307 -12.21 25.28 12.36
N TYR A 308 -11.81 24.01 12.16
CA TYR A 308 -11.24 23.17 13.20
C TYR A 308 -9.76 22.92 12.88
N THR A 309 -8.87 23.53 13.65
CA THR A 309 -7.46 23.74 13.29
C THR A 309 -6.48 22.86 14.07
N GLU A 310 -6.79 21.58 14.24
CA GLU A 310 -5.82 20.63 14.78
C GLU A 310 -4.76 20.28 13.74
N ASN A 311 -3.49 20.32 14.12
CA ASN A 311 -2.41 19.81 13.28
C ASN A 311 -2.28 18.29 13.47
N LEU A 312 -2.65 17.53 12.45
CA LEU A 312 -2.50 16.06 12.41
C LEU A 312 -1.31 15.62 11.53
N GLY A 313 -0.44 16.54 11.13
CA GLY A 313 0.59 16.32 10.12
C GLY A 313 0.04 16.39 8.70
N ILE A 314 0.89 16.09 7.72
CA ILE A 314 0.56 16.27 6.29
C ILE A 314 -0.15 15.07 5.65
N TYR A 315 -0.14 13.92 6.32
CA TYR A 315 -0.65 12.67 5.77
C TYR A 315 -2.10 12.40 6.19
N GLY A 316 -2.90 11.92 5.24
CA GLY A 316 -4.31 11.63 5.41
C GLY A 316 -5.19 12.76 4.89
N SER A 317 -6.38 12.91 5.47
CA SER A 317 -7.31 13.94 5.06
C SER A 317 -6.77 15.35 5.40
N PRO A 318 -6.74 16.29 4.44
CA PRO A 318 -6.33 17.68 4.69
C PRO A 318 -7.18 18.39 5.75
N SER A 319 -8.42 17.94 5.93
CA SER A 319 -9.31 18.46 6.96
C SER A 319 -9.30 17.54 8.19
N PRO A 320 -8.97 18.06 9.39
CA PRO A 320 -8.90 17.24 10.60
C PRO A 320 -10.25 16.61 10.99
N ILE A 321 -11.37 17.29 10.67
CA ILE A 321 -12.72 16.75 10.88
C ILE A 321 -12.91 15.43 10.13
N PHE A 322 -12.64 15.41 8.82
CA PHE A 322 -12.75 14.21 8.00
C PHE A 322 -11.69 13.16 8.34
N ALA A 323 -10.51 13.58 8.84
CA ALA A 323 -9.50 12.64 9.33
C ALA A 323 -10.02 11.83 10.52
N HIS A 324 -10.59 12.50 11.53
CA HIS A 324 -11.21 11.88 12.69
C HIS A 324 -12.46 11.08 12.34
N GLN A 325 -13.34 11.64 11.51
CA GLN A 325 -14.56 10.99 11.07
C GLN A 325 -14.24 9.68 10.32
N GLY A 326 -13.30 9.72 9.37
CA GLY A 326 -12.84 8.56 8.63
C GLY A 326 -12.20 7.50 9.53
N MET A 327 -11.45 7.90 10.56
CA MET A 327 -10.88 6.95 11.52
C MET A 327 -11.95 6.22 12.33
N GLY A 328 -12.99 6.95 12.77
CA GLY A 328 -14.14 6.35 13.45
C GLY A 328 -14.92 5.39 12.56
N ALA A 329 -15.12 5.78 11.28
CA ALA A 329 -15.77 4.96 10.28
C ALA A 329 -14.99 3.66 9.99
N ILE A 330 -13.68 3.76 9.74
CA ILE A 330 -12.80 2.61 9.53
C ILE A 330 -12.81 1.68 10.75
N ALA A 331 -12.79 2.23 11.97
CA ALA A 331 -12.82 1.41 13.18
C ALA A 331 -14.10 0.56 13.27
N VAL A 332 -15.27 1.14 12.98
CA VAL A 332 -16.52 0.40 12.93
C VAL A 332 -16.54 -0.63 11.81
N LEU A 333 -16.07 -0.27 10.61
CA LEU A 333 -15.99 -1.18 9.46
C LEU A 333 -15.17 -2.44 9.79
N VAL A 334 -14.02 -2.25 10.46
CA VAL A 334 -13.15 -3.36 10.85
C VAL A 334 -13.75 -4.18 11.99
N VAL A 335 -14.18 -3.54 13.08
CA VAL A 335 -14.71 -4.24 14.26
C VAL A 335 -15.97 -5.03 13.92
N SER A 336 -16.89 -4.44 13.14
CA SER A 336 -18.09 -5.14 12.66
C SER A 336 -17.74 -6.29 11.70
N GLY A 337 -16.75 -6.12 10.82
CA GLY A 337 -16.26 -7.20 9.95
C GLY A 337 -15.70 -8.38 10.75
N LEU A 338 -14.89 -8.09 11.79
CA LEU A 338 -14.38 -9.12 12.71
C LEU A 338 -15.53 -9.79 13.50
N TRP A 339 -16.55 -9.02 13.89
CA TRP A 339 -17.75 -9.55 14.57
C TRP A 339 -18.57 -10.50 13.67
N VAL A 340 -18.75 -10.15 12.40
CA VAL A 340 -19.39 -11.03 11.40
C VAL A 340 -18.57 -12.31 11.22
N GLY A 341 -17.24 -12.21 11.21
CA GLY A 341 -16.32 -13.35 11.10
C GLY A 341 -16.05 -14.13 12.40
N ARG A 342 -16.70 -13.81 13.53
CA ARG A 342 -16.36 -14.35 14.86
C ARG A 342 -16.34 -15.89 14.94
N GLU A 343 -17.22 -16.57 14.21
CA GLU A 343 -17.27 -18.04 14.19
C GLU A 343 -16.06 -18.62 13.47
N HIS A 344 -15.64 -18.02 12.36
CA HIS A 344 -14.42 -18.38 11.66
C HIS A 344 -13.18 -18.11 12.52
N LEU A 345 -13.12 -16.93 13.15
CA LEU A 345 -12.00 -16.58 14.04
C LEU A 345 -11.90 -17.53 15.24
N LYS A 346 -13.05 -17.95 15.80
CA LYS A 346 -13.10 -18.97 16.86
C LYS A 346 -12.54 -20.31 16.37
N GLN A 347 -12.86 -20.73 15.14
CA GLN A 347 -12.30 -21.94 14.53
C GLN A 347 -10.77 -21.83 14.38
N VAL A 348 -10.26 -20.69 13.88
CA VAL A 348 -8.81 -20.45 13.78
C VAL A 348 -8.12 -20.56 15.14
N ILE A 349 -8.69 -19.96 16.19
CA ILE A 349 -8.17 -20.05 17.56
C ILE A 349 -8.22 -21.51 18.07
N GLN A 350 -9.33 -22.22 17.86
CA GLN A 350 -9.46 -23.63 18.24
C GLN A 350 -8.41 -24.50 17.53
N LYS A 351 -8.18 -24.29 16.23
CA LYS A 351 -7.12 -24.99 15.49
C LYS A 351 -5.73 -24.65 16.04
N ALA A 352 -5.48 -23.39 16.39
CA ALA A 352 -4.18 -22.94 16.88
C ALA A 352 -3.79 -23.53 18.25
N PHE A 353 -4.76 -23.69 19.16
CA PHE A 353 -4.52 -24.20 20.52
C PHE A 353 -4.78 -25.70 20.68
N LYS A 354 -5.83 -26.24 20.05
CA LYS A 354 -6.28 -27.63 20.24
C LYS A 354 -5.93 -28.56 19.09
N ASN A 355 -5.40 -28.03 17.99
CA ASN A 355 -5.13 -28.77 16.75
C ASN A 355 -6.35 -29.58 16.27
N ASP A 356 -7.55 -28.98 16.37
CA ASP A 356 -8.82 -29.64 16.07
C ASP A 356 -8.80 -30.25 14.64
N PRO A 357 -8.98 -31.58 14.50
CA PRO A 357 -8.93 -32.24 13.19
C PRO A 357 -10.11 -31.87 12.28
N ASN A 358 -11.22 -31.37 12.82
CA ASN A 358 -12.42 -31.04 12.04
C ASN A 358 -12.28 -29.75 11.22
N ILE A 359 -11.26 -28.95 11.51
CA ILE A 359 -11.03 -27.66 10.83
C ILE A 359 -9.97 -27.88 9.75
N ASP A 360 -10.40 -27.86 8.49
CA ASP A 360 -9.52 -28.02 7.34
C ASP A 360 -8.88 -26.68 6.91
N ASP A 361 -7.54 -26.67 6.93
CA ASP A 361 -6.66 -25.59 6.50
C ASP A 361 -5.66 -26.05 5.41
N SER A 362 -5.90 -27.22 4.78
CA SER A 362 -5.02 -27.80 3.76
C SER A 362 -4.89 -26.91 2.51
N HIS A 363 -5.94 -26.16 2.19
CA HIS A 363 -6.02 -25.24 1.06
C HIS A 363 -5.51 -23.82 1.37
N GLU A 364 -5.06 -23.55 2.59
CA GLU A 364 -4.52 -22.25 2.97
C GLU A 364 -3.02 -22.12 2.66
N ALA A 365 -2.56 -20.88 2.47
CA ALA A 365 -1.15 -20.61 2.18
C ALA A 365 -0.24 -20.90 3.38
N LEU A 366 -0.77 -20.80 4.61
CA LEU A 366 -0.15 -21.29 5.83
C LEU A 366 -1.19 -22.06 6.65
N PRO A 367 -0.79 -23.08 7.42
CA PRO A 367 -1.66 -23.66 8.44
C PRO A 367 -2.12 -22.57 9.42
N TYR A 368 -3.38 -22.64 9.88
CA TYR A 368 -3.94 -21.61 10.77
C TYR A 368 -3.15 -21.47 12.08
N ARG A 369 -2.59 -22.58 12.57
CA ARG A 369 -1.72 -22.56 13.76
C ARG A 369 -0.47 -21.71 13.54
N VAL A 370 0.18 -21.85 12.38
CA VAL A 370 1.40 -21.10 12.04
C VAL A 370 1.06 -19.63 11.80
N ALA A 371 -0.04 -19.35 11.09
CA ALA A 371 -0.50 -17.98 10.86
C ALA A 371 -0.84 -17.25 12.18
N PHE A 372 -1.57 -17.92 13.09
CA PHE A 372 -1.96 -17.33 14.38
C PHE A 372 -0.74 -17.05 15.28
N TRP A 373 0.10 -18.06 15.53
CA TRP A 373 1.27 -17.87 16.39
C TRP A 373 2.34 -16.99 15.74
N GLY A 374 2.48 -17.07 14.41
CA GLY A 374 3.36 -16.18 13.65
C GLY A 374 2.93 -14.71 13.76
N MET A 375 1.62 -14.44 13.67
CA MET A 375 1.06 -13.10 13.91
C MET A 375 1.35 -12.63 15.34
N LEU A 376 1.07 -13.46 16.37
CA LEU A 376 1.25 -13.06 17.77
C LEU A 376 2.72 -12.82 18.12
N ILE A 377 3.62 -13.73 17.75
CA ILE A 377 5.06 -13.59 17.99
C ILE A 377 5.61 -12.38 17.21
N GLY A 378 5.14 -12.16 15.98
CA GLY A 378 5.51 -10.99 15.19
C GLY A 378 5.08 -9.67 15.85
N LEU A 379 3.85 -9.59 16.36
CA LEU A 379 3.37 -8.42 17.10
C LEU A 379 4.16 -8.17 18.40
N ILE A 380 4.55 -9.23 19.12
CA ILE A 380 5.40 -9.12 20.31
C ILE A 380 6.79 -8.59 19.93
N TYR A 381 7.40 -9.14 18.87
CA TYR A 381 8.69 -8.65 18.35
C TYR A 381 8.61 -7.18 17.96
N MET A 382 7.59 -6.78 17.19
CA MET A 382 7.36 -5.39 16.80
C MET A 382 7.18 -4.49 18.03
N THR A 383 6.52 -4.99 19.07
CA THR A 383 6.30 -4.24 20.31
C THR A 383 7.63 -3.89 20.99
N PHE A 384 8.50 -4.89 21.18
CA PHE A 384 9.81 -4.67 21.77
C PHE A 384 10.76 -3.87 20.87
N TRP A 385 10.70 -4.06 19.56
CA TRP A 385 11.49 -3.30 18.60
C TRP A 385 11.12 -1.81 18.66
N LEU A 386 9.83 -1.48 18.60
CA LEU A 386 9.34 -0.10 18.68
C LEU A 386 9.63 0.52 20.05
N ASN A 387 9.51 -0.25 21.13
CA ASN A 387 9.91 0.24 22.45
C ASN A 387 11.41 0.57 22.51
N ALA A 388 12.27 -0.27 21.94
CA ALA A 388 13.72 -0.05 21.88
C ALA A 388 14.10 1.23 21.10
N THR A 389 13.27 1.66 20.14
CA THR A 389 13.47 2.96 19.45
C THR A 389 13.22 4.16 20.36
N GLY A 390 12.35 4.02 21.38
CA GLY A 390 12.04 5.08 22.34
C GLY A 390 10.55 5.30 22.61
N ILE A 391 9.64 4.59 21.94
CA ILE A 391 8.20 4.69 22.21
C ILE A 391 7.89 4.03 23.57
N PRO A 392 7.16 4.69 24.49
CA PRO A 392 6.77 4.07 25.76
C PRO A 392 6.02 2.75 25.56
N LEU A 393 6.39 1.71 26.33
CA LEU A 393 5.94 0.33 26.11
C LEU A 393 4.42 0.20 26.10
N TRP A 394 3.70 0.97 26.92
CA TRP A 394 2.24 0.94 26.99
C TRP A 394 1.55 1.61 25.79
N ILE A 395 2.23 2.53 25.09
CA ILE A 395 1.71 3.24 23.90
C ILE A 395 1.88 2.36 22.65
N VAL A 396 2.92 1.53 22.60
CA VAL A 396 3.24 0.71 21.42
C VAL A 396 2.06 -0.19 20.99
N PRO A 397 1.39 -0.94 21.89
CA PRO A 397 0.20 -1.72 21.51
C PRO A 397 -0.94 -0.86 20.94
N ILE A 398 -1.14 0.36 21.44
CA ILE A 398 -2.19 1.28 20.95
C ILE A 398 -1.86 1.75 19.54
N PHE A 399 -0.60 2.12 19.30
CA PHE A 399 -0.10 2.49 17.99
C PHE A 399 -0.22 1.34 16.98
N LEU A 400 0.22 0.13 17.35
CA LEU A 400 0.10 -1.05 16.49
C LEU A 400 -1.36 -1.39 16.21
N PHE A 401 -2.23 -1.33 17.22
CA PHE A 401 -3.66 -1.54 17.03
C PHE A 401 -4.26 -0.55 16.03
N ALA A 402 -4.01 0.75 16.20
CA ALA A 402 -4.50 1.77 15.28
C ALA A 402 -3.99 1.56 13.85
N THR A 403 -2.71 1.22 13.71
CA THR A 403 -2.08 1.02 12.40
C THR A 403 -2.61 -0.23 11.69
N PHE A 404 -2.72 -1.36 12.38
CA PHE A 404 -3.31 -2.57 11.79
C PHE A 404 -4.81 -2.45 11.55
N LEU A 405 -5.53 -1.66 12.36
CA LEU A 405 -6.93 -1.32 12.09
C LEU A 405 -7.04 -0.55 10.75
N ILE A 406 -6.17 0.43 10.51
CA ILE A 406 -6.11 1.14 9.22
C ILE A 406 -5.75 0.17 8.09
N PHE A 407 -4.75 -0.70 8.27
CA PHE A 407 -4.36 -1.68 7.24
C PHE A 407 -5.47 -2.68 6.89
N VAL A 408 -6.17 -3.24 7.88
CA VAL A 408 -7.32 -4.13 7.65
C VAL A 408 -8.44 -3.38 6.93
N GLY A 409 -8.77 -2.18 7.41
CA GLY A 409 -9.85 -1.37 6.86
C GLY A 409 -9.59 -0.94 5.42
N LEU A 410 -8.41 -0.39 5.14
CA LEU A 410 -8.02 -0.04 3.78
C LEU A 410 -7.93 -1.27 2.87
N THR A 411 -7.38 -2.39 3.35
CA THR A 411 -7.36 -3.62 2.56
C THR A 411 -8.78 -4.03 2.18
N ARG A 412 -9.72 -4.00 3.13
CA ARG A 412 -11.12 -4.32 2.88
C ARG A 412 -11.74 -3.38 1.85
N ILE A 413 -11.53 -2.07 2.00
CA ILE A 413 -11.98 -1.05 1.05
C ILE A 413 -11.45 -1.37 -0.36
N VAL A 414 -10.14 -1.63 -0.52
CA VAL A 414 -9.51 -1.91 -1.82
C VAL A 414 -10.06 -3.18 -2.46
N VAL A 415 -10.19 -4.29 -1.71
CA VAL A 415 -10.65 -5.57 -2.28
C VAL A 415 -12.15 -5.59 -2.56
N GLU A 416 -12.94 -4.83 -1.82
CA GLU A 416 -14.40 -4.77 -1.99
C GLU A 416 -14.78 -3.77 -3.09
N SER A 417 -14.15 -2.60 -3.10
CA SER A 417 -14.47 -1.52 -4.04
C SER A 417 -13.64 -1.48 -5.30
N GLY A 418 -12.50 -2.18 -5.37
CA GLY A 418 -11.60 -2.07 -6.51
C GLY A 418 -10.93 -0.70 -6.66
N MET A 419 -10.97 0.16 -5.64
CA MET A 419 -10.28 1.45 -5.68
C MET A 419 -8.78 1.24 -5.85
N ALA A 420 -8.32 1.56 -7.05
CA ALA A 420 -6.93 1.43 -7.46
C ALA A 420 -6.04 2.55 -6.89
N GLU A 421 -6.65 3.65 -6.45
CA GLU A 421 -6.03 4.75 -5.70
C GLU A 421 -6.85 4.95 -4.41
N ALA A 422 -6.21 4.80 -3.25
CA ALA A 422 -6.85 5.05 -1.97
C ALA A 422 -5.80 5.43 -0.92
N VAL A 423 -6.17 6.33 0.00
CA VAL A 423 -5.30 6.79 1.09
C VAL A 423 -6.09 6.71 2.39
N ALA A 424 -5.43 6.35 3.49
CA ALA A 424 -6.05 6.41 4.81
C ALA A 424 -6.48 7.84 5.16
N SER A 425 -7.59 8.00 5.89
CA SER A 425 -8.02 9.33 6.36
C SER A 425 -7.07 9.92 7.41
N THR A 426 -6.31 9.08 8.11
CA THR A 426 -5.30 9.43 9.11
C THR A 426 -4.25 8.32 9.18
N ILE A 427 -3.16 8.57 9.88
CA ILE A 427 -2.09 7.60 10.12
C ILE A 427 -1.99 7.24 11.60
N GLY A 428 -1.40 6.08 11.91
CA GLY A 428 -1.34 5.57 13.28
C GLY A 428 -0.65 6.54 14.25
N SER A 429 0.37 7.26 13.79
CA SER A 429 1.12 8.21 14.62
C SER A 429 0.30 9.44 14.99
N SER A 430 -0.38 10.04 14.02
CA SER A 430 -1.29 11.17 14.23
C SER A 430 -2.48 10.76 15.11
N PHE A 431 -3.00 9.54 14.94
CA PHE A 431 -4.04 9.01 15.81
C PHE A 431 -3.61 8.96 17.28
N VAL A 432 -2.41 8.43 17.55
CA VAL A 432 -1.88 8.30 18.91
C VAL A 432 -1.60 9.67 19.53
N ILE A 433 -0.90 10.56 18.80
CA ILE A 433 -0.55 11.89 19.29
C ILE A 433 -1.81 12.70 19.58
N SER A 434 -2.79 12.72 18.66
CA SER A 434 -4.07 13.42 18.87
C SER A 434 -4.92 12.77 19.97
N GLY A 435 -4.96 11.43 20.02
CA GLY A 435 -5.85 10.70 20.92
C GLY A 435 -5.39 10.69 22.39
N ILE A 436 -4.09 10.62 22.63
CA ILE A 436 -3.48 10.47 23.96
C ILE A 436 -2.74 11.74 24.40
N GLY A 437 -2.31 12.58 23.45
CA GLY A 437 -1.47 13.75 23.66
C GLY A 437 0.01 13.48 23.41
N ALA A 438 0.77 14.55 23.21
CA ALA A 438 2.21 14.52 22.96
C ALA A 438 3.04 14.33 24.25
N ARG A 439 2.54 14.82 25.40
CA ARG A 439 3.25 14.75 26.68
C ARG A 439 3.61 13.33 27.13
N PRO A 440 2.71 12.33 27.07
CA PRO A 440 3.03 10.98 27.53
C PRO A 440 4.07 10.24 26.68
N LEU A 441 4.28 10.68 25.43
CA LEU A 441 5.35 10.19 24.55
C LEU A 441 6.71 10.79 24.92
N GLY A 442 6.74 12.07 25.30
CA GLY A 442 7.96 12.86 25.48
C GLY A 442 8.76 13.05 24.17
N PRO A 443 9.84 13.85 24.18
CA PRO A 443 10.64 14.11 22.99
C PRO A 443 11.24 12.86 22.35
N GLN A 444 11.65 11.89 23.18
CA GLN A 444 12.17 10.61 22.69
C GLN A 444 11.11 9.78 21.99
N GLY A 445 9.91 9.65 22.59
CA GLY A 445 8.81 8.92 21.98
C GLY A 445 8.32 9.59 20.70
N LEU A 446 8.19 10.92 20.69
CA LEU A 446 7.81 11.69 19.50
C LEU A 446 8.80 11.53 18.35
N THR A 447 10.10 11.60 18.62
CA THR A 447 11.14 11.35 17.61
C THR A 447 11.07 9.91 17.08
N ALA A 448 10.80 8.93 17.95
CA ALA A 448 10.60 7.55 17.51
C ALA A 448 9.31 7.38 16.67
N MET A 449 8.22 8.09 16.99
CA MET A 449 7.01 8.13 16.16
C MET A 449 7.29 8.70 14.77
N ALA A 450 8.16 9.70 14.64
CA ALA A 450 8.60 10.25 13.36
C ALA A 450 9.20 9.16 12.45
N LEU A 451 10.05 8.29 13.02
CA LEU A 451 10.67 7.19 12.29
C LEU A 451 9.66 6.12 11.84
N THR A 452 8.50 5.99 12.51
CA THR A 452 7.46 5.04 12.06
C THR A 452 6.84 5.40 10.71
N TYR A 453 7.04 6.64 10.23
CA TYR A 453 6.51 7.09 8.94
C TYR A 453 7.05 6.26 7.77
N VAL A 454 8.23 5.66 7.91
CA VAL A 454 8.84 4.74 6.93
C VAL A 454 7.88 3.68 6.41
N TRP A 455 6.95 3.19 7.24
CA TRP A 455 6.06 2.08 6.89
C TRP A 455 4.59 2.31 7.27
N SER A 456 4.31 3.34 8.06
CA SER A 456 2.96 3.65 8.57
C SER A 456 2.44 5.02 8.15
N SER A 457 3.20 5.77 7.34
CA SER A 457 2.72 6.99 6.68
C SER A 457 2.36 6.72 5.22
N ASP A 458 1.60 7.65 4.61
CA ASP A 458 1.17 7.61 3.21
C ASP A 458 0.75 6.23 2.69
N ILE A 459 -0.25 5.62 3.36
CA ILE A 459 -0.67 4.23 3.15
C ILE A 459 -1.45 4.12 1.82
N ARG A 460 -0.72 4.17 0.71
CA ARG A 460 -1.21 4.11 -0.67
C ARG A 460 -0.97 2.76 -1.34
N THR A 461 0.05 2.06 -0.88
CA THR A 461 0.36 0.68 -1.27
C THR A 461 1.03 -0.03 -0.09
N PHE A 462 0.67 -1.29 0.14
CA PHE A 462 1.27 -2.10 1.20
C PHE A 462 1.01 -3.60 0.96
N VAL A 463 1.90 -4.43 1.51
CA VAL A 463 1.96 -5.88 1.23
C VAL A 463 0.64 -6.59 1.52
N MET A 464 -0.09 -6.20 2.57
CA MET A 464 -1.36 -6.86 2.95
C MET A 464 -2.42 -6.76 1.85
N ALA A 465 -2.62 -5.59 1.23
CA ALA A 465 -3.59 -5.40 0.16
C ALA A 465 -3.17 -6.13 -1.14
N SER A 466 -1.87 -6.10 -1.46
CA SER A 466 -1.30 -6.87 -2.57
C SER A 466 -1.47 -8.38 -2.35
N ALA A 467 -1.21 -8.87 -1.13
CA ALA A 467 -1.37 -10.27 -0.77
C ALA A 467 -2.85 -10.70 -0.82
N ALA A 468 -3.78 -9.84 -0.39
CA ALA A 468 -5.22 -10.12 -0.47
C ALA A 468 -5.67 -10.36 -1.91
N ASN A 469 -5.31 -9.45 -2.83
CA ASN A 469 -5.60 -9.59 -4.26
C ASN A 469 -4.86 -10.80 -4.85
N GLY A 470 -3.61 -11.04 -4.46
CA GLY A 470 -2.83 -12.18 -4.91
C GLY A 470 -3.43 -13.53 -4.51
N LEU A 471 -3.91 -13.66 -3.27
CA LEU A 471 -4.61 -14.85 -2.78
C LEU A 471 -5.92 -15.09 -3.55
N LYS A 472 -6.61 -14.02 -3.99
CA LYS A 472 -7.77 -14.15 -4.89
C LYS A 472 -7.39 -14.70 -6.25
N VAL A 473 -6.33 -14.20 -6.87
CA VAL A 473 -5.84 -14.70 -8.17
C VAL A 473 -5.45 -16.18 -8.08
N ALA A 474 -4.87 -16.61 -6.95
CA ALA A 474 -4.45 -18.00 -6.73
C ALA A 474 -5.60 -19.01 -6.60
N GLU A 475 -6.78 -18.59 -6.15
CA GLU A 475 -7.95 -19.46 -5.93
C GLU A 475 -8.35 -20.24 -7.18
N LEU A 476 -8.16 -19.64 -8.36
CA LEU A 476 -8.59 -20.19 -9.64
C LEU A 476 -7.51 -21.06 -10.32
N GLY A 477 -6.40 -21.41 -9.65
CA GLY A 477 -5.21 -22.01 -10.28
C GLY A 477 -4.65 -23.29 -9.67
N SER A 478 -4.71 -23.48 -8.34
CA SER A 478 -4.12 -24.66 -7.67
C SER A 478 -4.81 -25.01 -6.36
N GLU A 479 -4.91 -26.30 -6.07
CA GLU A 479 -5.42 -26.83 -4.79
C GLU A 479 -4.43 -26.67 -3.63
N ARG A 480 -3.12 -26.68 -3.91
CA ARG A 480 -2.07 -26.48 -2.90
C ARG A 480 -1.62 -25.03 -2.93
N LYS A 481 -1.80 -24.26 -1.85
CA LYS A 481 -1.40 -22.83 -1.81
C LYS A 481 -0.15 -22.56 -0.97
N ARG A 482 0.40 -23.55 -0.27
CA ARG A 482 1.57 -23.36 0.61
C ARG A 482 2.82 -22.79 -0.06
N PRO A 483 3.22 -23.23 -1.27
CA PRO A 483 4.39 -22.63 -1.93
C PRO A 483 4.17 -21.17 -2.33
N LEU A 484 2.91 -20.72 -2.47
CA LEU A 484 2.59 -19.33 -2.78
C LEU A 484 3.07 -18.37 -1.69
N PHE A 485 2.94 -18.76 -0.42
CA PHE A 485 3.43 -17.95 0.70
C PHE A 485 4.92 -17.64 0.54
N TRP A 486 5.72 -18.66 0.24
CA TRP A 486 7.15 -18.52 0.04
C TRP A 486 7.49 -17.76 -1.24
N ALA A 487 6.68 -17.90 -2.30
CA ALA A 487 6.83 -17.07 -3.51
C ALA A 487 6.63 -15.58 -3.21
N MET A 488 5.63 -15.23 -2.40
CA MET A 488 5.40 -13.84 -1.96
C MET A 488 6.54 -13.35 -1.05
N MET A 489 7.00 -14.16 -0.07
CA MET A 489 8.16 -13.81 0.77
C MET A 489 9.44 -13.58 -0.06
N LEU A 490 9.69 -14.44 -1.05
CA LEU A 490 10.83 -14.30 -1.95
C LEU A 490 10.73 -13.00 -2.75
N ALA A 491 9.55 -12.69 -3.28
CA ALA A 491 9.31 -11.45 -4.01
C ALA A 491 9.59 -10.22 -3.13
N ILE A 492 9.14 -10.24 -1.87
CA ILE A 492 9.39 -9.16 -0.90
C ILE A 492 10.90 -8.93 -0.72
N ILE A 493 11.65 -10.00 -0.43
CA ILE A 493 13.10 -9.90 -0.17
C ILE A 493 13.85 -9.41 -1.40
N VAL A 494 13.57 -10.00 -2.56
CA VAL A 494 14.25 -9.66 -3.82
C VAL A 494 13.96 -8.20 -4.20
N CYS A 495 12.71 -7.75 -4.06
CA CYS A 495 12.34 -6.37 -4.37
C CYS A 495 12.95 -5.37 -3.40
N ALA A 496 12.93 -5.66 -2.10
CA ALA A 496 13.54 -4.82 -1.06
C ALA A 496 15.05 -4.64 -1.31
N VAL A 497 15.78 -5.73 -1.52
CA VAL A 497 17.23 -5.68 -1.76
C VAL A 497 17.56 -4.94 -3.06
N SER A 498 16.86 -5.25 -4.15
CA SER A 498 17.13 -4.63 -5.45
C SER A 498 16.77 -3.14 -5.49
N SER A 499 15.65 -2.74 -4.89
CA SER A 499 15.25 -1.32 -4.81
C SER A 499 16.16 -0.51 -3.89
N ILE A 500 16.54 -1.02 -2.71
CA ILE A 500 17.50 -0.34 -1.81
C ILE A 500 18.86 -0.17 -2.51
N TRP A 501 19.35 -1.23 -3.16
CA TRP A 501 20.60 -1.16 -3.91
C TRP A 501 20.55 -0.10 -5.01
N MET A 502 19.46 -0.09 -5.79
CA MET A 502 19.32 0.86 -6.88
C MET A 502 19.18 2.30 -6.37
N LEU A 503 18.43 2.50 -5.29
CA LEU A 503 18.21 3.82 -4.69
C LEU A 503 19.51 4.39 -4.13
N LEU A 504 20.27 3.60 -3.37
CA LEU A 504 21.59 4.00 -2.88
C LEU A 504 22.53 4.33 -4.03
N ARG A 505 22.57 3.48 -5.06
CA ARG A 505 23.41 3.70 -6.23
C ARG A 505 23.09 5.01 -6.93
N VAL A 506 21.83 5.27 -7.22
CA VAL A 506 21.41 6.50 -7.91
C VAL A 506 21.65 7.72 -7.04
N SER A 507 21.36 7.64 -5.74
CA SER A 507 21.55 8.76 -4.80
C SER A 507 23.01 9.18 -4.69
N TYR A 508 23.93 8.22 -4.57
CA TYR A 508 25.36 8.52 -4.51
C TYR A 508 25.95 8.92 -5.86
N LEU A 509 25.39 8.48 -7.00
CA LEU A 509 25.94 8.83 -8.32
C LEU A 509 25.44 10.18 -8.84
N TYR A 510 24.15 10.48 -8.66
CA TYR A 510 23.51 11.66 -9.25
C TYR A 510 23.09 12.71 -8.21
N GLY A 511 23.21 12.39 -6.92
CA GLY A 511 22.66 13.18 -5.83
C GLY A 511 21.17 12.89 -5.65
N GLY A 512 20.80 12.35 -4.48
CA GLY A 512 19.41 12.06 -4.17
C GLY A 512 18.46 13.26 -4.30
N ILE A 513 18.93 14.47 -3.97
CA ILE A 513 18.14 15.70 -4.07
C ILE A 513 17.79 16.09 -5.51
N ASN A 514 18.56 15.62 -6.50
CA ASN A 514 18.28 15.84 -7.92
C ASN A 514 17.28 14.82 -8.49
N GLY A 515 16.90 13.81 -7.70
CA GLY A 515 15.99 12.75 -8.11
C GLY A 515 14.53 13.16 -7.91
N ASN A 516 13.89 12.63 -6.87
CA ASN A 516 12.48 12.91 -6.60
C ASN A 516 12.30 13.83 -5.39
N ASP A 517 11.78 15.04 -5.64
CA ASP A 517 11.56 16.07 -4.63
C ASP A 517 10.69 15.60 -3.47
N TRP A 518 9.66 14.79 -3.74
CA TRP A 518 8.80 14.30 -2.68
C TRP A 518 9.56 13.38 -1.71
N PHE A 519 10.29 12.40 -2.22
CA PHE A 519 10.99 11.44 -1.36
C PHE A 519 12.25 12.03 -0.70
N TYR A 520 12.94 12.96 -1.33
CA TYR A 520 14.22 13.50 -0.81
C TYR A 520 14.11 14.86 -0.13
N ASP A 521 12.98 15.55 -0.26
CA ASP A 521 12.76 16.84 0.40
C ASP A 521 11.47 16.83 1.24
N GLY A 522 10.30 16.94 0.59
CA GLY A 522 9.02 17.15 1.27
C GLY A 522 8.67 16.02 2.26
N GLY A 523 8.56 14.80 1.75
CA GLY A 523 8.22 13.61 2.53
C GLY A 523 9.29 13.23 3.55
N ALA A 524 10.56 13.47 3.25
CA ALA A 524 11.67 13.22 4.17
C ALA A 524 11.68 14.17 5.38
N LYS A 525 11.28 15.43 5.18
CA LYS A 525 11.19 16.44 6.24
C LYS A 525 9.86 16.40 7.00
N ALA A 526 8.79 15.97 6.34
CA ALA A 526 7.43 15.93 6.88
C ALA A 526 7.29 15.38 8.30
N PRO A 527 7.81 14.17 8.64
CA PRO A 527 7.70 13.65 10.00
C PRO A 527 8.38 14.57 11.01
N TYR A 528 9.57 15.09 10.68
CA TYR A 528 10.39 15.91 11.55
C TYR A 528 9.85 17.31 11.78
N ASN A 529 9.29 17.92 10.73
CA ASN A 529 8.55 19.17 10.82
C ASN A 529 7.29 19.02 11.68
N TYR A 530 6.61 17.87 11.62
CA TYR A 530 5.44 17.65 12.46
C TYR A 530 5.83 17.45 13.93
N ILE A 531 6.70 16.50 14.26
CA ILE A 531 6.93 16.20 15.68
C ILE A 531 7.70 17.30 16.41
N ILE A 532 8.49 18.14 15.72
CA ILE A 532 9.12 19.29 16.39
C ILE A 532 8.08 20.29 16.90
N THR A 533 6.98 20.48 16.17
CA THR A 533 5.86 21.32 16.67
C THR A 533 5.25 20.72 17.92
N GLN A 534 5.19 19.39 18.03
CA GLN A 534 4.69 18.67 19.19
C GLN A 534 5.70 18.63 20.36
N ILE A 535 7.00 18.75 20.08
CA ILE A 535 8.04 18.87 21.12
C ILE A 535 8.02 20.28 21.71
N MET A 536 7.97 21.31 20.86
CA MET A 536 7.96 22.72 21.29
C MET A 536 6.63 23.12 21.94
N ASN A 537 5.51 22.62 21.41
CA ASN A 537 4.18 22.89 21.94
C ASN A 537 3.42 21.56 22.18
N PRO A 538 3.73 20.84 23.26
CA PRO A 538 3.12 19.54 23.54
C PRO A 538 1.60 19.65 23.72
N THR A 539 0.88 18.99 22.83
CA THR A 539 -0.58 18.90 22.85
C THR A 539 -1.07 17.90 23.90
N GLU A 540 -2.27 18.16 24.43
CA GLU A 540 -3.01 17.20 25.27
C GLU A 540 -3.94 16.33 24.41
N ALA A 541 -4.57 15.34 25.02
CA ALA A 541 -5.55 14.50 24.34
C ALA A 541 -6.70 15.34 23.77
N ASN A 542 -6.97 15.21 22.48
CA ASN A 542 -7.98 16.00 21.80
C ASN A 542 -9.38 15.37 21.95
N ILE A 543 -10.11 15.85 22.97
CA ILE A 543 -11.47 15.38 23.29
C ILE A 543 -12.43 15.65 22.12
N THR A 544 -12.30 16.80 21.44
CA THR A 544 -13.12 17.14 20.27
C THR A 544 -12.89 16.14 19.13
N GLY A 545 -11.63 15.75 18.89
CA GLY A 545 -11.29 14.71 17.92
C GLY A 545 -11.94 13.36 18.25
N TRP A 546 -12.02 12.98 19.54
CA TRP A 546 -12.74 11.79 19.99
C TRP A 546 -14.25 11.86 19.72
N TYR A 547 -14.88 13.01 19.95
CA TYR A 547 -16.29 13.19 19.59
C TYR A 547 -16.53 13.06 18.08
N ILE A 548 -15.68 13.66 17.25
CA ILE A 548 -15.79 13.57 15.78
C ILE A 548 -15.58 12.13 15.30
N LYS A 549 -14.62 11.39 15.88
CA LYS A 549 -14.47 9.94 15.64
C LYS A 549 -15.76 9.19 16.00
N GLY A 550 -16.37 9.50 17.15
CA GLY A 550 -17.65 8.94 17.57
C GLY A 550 -18.79 9.18 16.57
N ILE A 551 -18.84 10.38 15.97
CA ILE A 551 -19.81 10.70 14.91
C ILE A 551 -19.57 9.86 13.67
N GLY A 552 -18.32 9.76 13.20
CA GLY A 552 -17.96 8.91 12.05
C GLY A 552 -18.30 7.43 12.28
N ALA A 553 -18.02 6.92 13.49
CA ALA A 553 -18.41 5.59 13.92
C ALA A 553 -19.93 5.39 13.93
N GLY A 554 -20.68 6.36 14.45
CA GLY A 554 -22.15 6.33 14.46
C GLY A 554 -22.74 6.27 13.05
N ILE A 555 -22.27 7.13 12.14
CA ILE A 555 -22.73 7.15 10.75
C ILE A 555 -22.44 5.83 10.06
N MET A 556 -21.22 5.31 10.18
CA MET A 556 -20.85 4.01 9.60
C MET A 556 -21.72 2.87 10.16
N THR A 557 -21.98 2.87 11.48
CA THR A 557 -22.85 1.87 12.13
C THR A 557 -24.26 1.90 11.55
N ILE A 558 -24.82 3.11 11.38
CA ILE A 558 -26.15 3.30 10.77
C ILE A 558 -26.16 2.80 9.33
N LEU A 559 -25.17 3.17 8.51
CA LEU A 559 -25.09 2.72 7.11
C LEU A 559 -25.02 1.19 7.01
N MET A 560 -24.22 0.55 7.86
CA MET A 560 -24.11 -0.91 7.91
C MET A 560 -25.41 -1.56 8.36
N PHE A 561 -26.06 -1.04 9.40
CA PHE A 561 -27.34 -1.54 9.89
C PHE A 561 -28.45 -1.42 8.84
N LEU A 562 -28.57 -0.26 8.20
CA LEU A 562 -29.58 -0.03 7.16
C LEU A 562 -29.38 -0.95 5.98
N ARG A 563 -28.13 -1.16 5.53
CA ARG A 563 -27.84 -2.10 4.45
C ARG A 563 -28.15 -3.56 4.81
N GLN A 564 -27.94 -3.96 6.06
CA GLN A 564 -28.29 -5.31 6.51
C GLN A 564 -29.81 -5.51 6.65
N ARG A 565 -30.54 -4.45 7.01
CA ARG A 565 -31.98 -4.53 7.28
C ARG A 565 -32.85 -4.31 6.06
N PHE A 566 -32.43 -3.44 5.14
CA PHE A 566 -33.21 -3.01 3.97
C PHE A 566 -32.49 -3.37 2.68
N LEU A 567 -33.05 -4.34 1.94
CA LEU A 567 -32.49 -4.82 0.67
C LEU A 567 -32.45 -3.74 -0.43
N TRP A 568 -33.32 -2.72 -0.34
CA TRP A 568 -33.39 -1.61 -1.29
C TRP A 568 -32.42 -0.47 -0.96
N TRP A 569 -31.69 -0.54 0.15
CA TRP A 569 -30.82 0.54 0.60
C TRP A 569 -29.68 0.77 -0.41
N PRO A 570 -29.57 1.98 -1.00
CA PRO A 570 -28.67 2.22 -2.12
C PRO A 570 -27.23 2.51 -1.70
N PHE A 571 -27.00 2.85 -0.43
CA PHE A 571 -25.68 3.27 0.05
C PHE A 571 -24.87 2.10 0.60
N HIS A 572 -23.71 1.90 0.01
CA HIS A 572 -22.70 0.96 0.43
C HIS A 572 -21.78 1.61 1.49
N PRO A 573 -21.60 0.98 2.67
CA PRO A 573 -20.77 1.51 3.76
C PRO A 573 -19.33 1.88 3.35
N VAL A 574 -18.68 1.06 2.53
CA VAL A 574 -17.33 1.34 1.97
C VAL A 574 -17.23 2.67 1.20
N GLY A 575 -18.34 3.22 0.71
CA GLY A 575 -18.34 4.50 0.02
C GLY A 575 -18.17 5.71 0.94
N PHE A 576 -18.50 5.58 2.23
CA PHE A 576 -18.35 6.60 3.27
C PHE A 576 -16.99 6.46 3.96
#